data_AF-A0A1W9L4I3-F1
#
_entry.id   AF-A0A1W9L4I3-F1
#
_cell.length_a   1.000
_cell.length_b   1.000
_cell.length_c   1.000
_cell.angle_alpha   90.00
_cell.angle_beta   90.00
_cell.angle_gamma   90.00
#
_symmetry.space_group_name_H-M   'P 1'
#
loop_
_entity.id
_entity.type
_entity.pdbx_description
1 polymer ?
#
loop_
_entity_poly.entity_id
_entity_poly.type
_entity_poly.pdbx_seq_one_letter_code
_entity_poly.pdbx_strand_id
1 'polypeptide(L)'
;MNSNFPLSNLFQPIFTCKRGQRQDWGNLCGSSISLVASQIAQQLPVLIITPDTLSAQRLVADIQFFAPTLPTLLFPDWETLPYDIFSPHQDSVSERLATLYRLPDLERGVSVLPVTTLMSRLSPPSYVKNQSLLIQCGQRLNFDKFRRQLEQAGYRCVSQVIEHGEFAIRGSLLDLFPMGSKVPYRIDLLDEEVDSIRIFDPETQRSQGTLTEIRLLPAREFPFNKEGITLFKDQWRAQFSGDPMVSPIYRDISKSLVPAGIEYYFPLFFTQTHTLFDYLPENSVILTLLNVLDVA
;
A
#
# COMPACT_ATOMS: atom_id res chain seq x y z
N MET A 1 27.38 8.13 22.43
CA MET A 1 27.56 7.40 23.70
C MET A 1 26.54 6.28 23.71
N ASN A 2 26.98 5.03 23.53
CA ASN A 2 26.09 3.87 23.56
C ASN A 2 25.86 3.48 25.01
N SER A 3 24.74 3.93 25.58
CA SER A 3 24.27 3.46 26.88
C SER A 3 23.50 2.16 26.67
N ASN A 4 24.12 1.03 27.02
CA ASN A 4 23.43 -0.25 27.18
C ASN A 4 22.45 -0.11 28.35
N PHE A 5 21.16 0.07 28.07
CA PHE A 5 20.14 0.08 29.13
C PHE A 5 19.71 -1.37 29.37
N PRO A 6 19.94 -1.93 30.58
CA PRO A 6 19.25 -3.16 30.95
C PRO A 6 17.75 -2.86 30.96
N LEU A 7 16.97 -3.57 30.14
CA LEU A 7 15.51 -3.53 30.22
C LEU A 7 15.10 -4.13 31.57
N SER A 8 14.95 -3.27 32.57
CA SER A 8 14.51 -3.68 33.91
C SER A 8 13.07 -4.21 33.89
N ASN A 9 12.27 -3.82 32.90
CA ASN A 9 10.90 -4.31 32.71
C ASN A 9 10.48 -4.31 31.22
N LEU A 10 10.18 -5.48 30.64
CA LEU A 10 9.70 -5.61 29.27
C LEU A 10 8.27 -5.07 29.05
N PHE A 11 7.48 -5.01 30.12
CA PHE A 11 6.10 -4.48 30.09
C PHE A 11 6.05 -2.97 30.23
N GLN A 12 7.13 -2.34 30.69
CA GLN A 12 7.26 -0.89 30.83
C GLN A 12 8.64 -0.46 30.34
N PRO A 13 8.90 -0.59 29.03
CA PRO A 13 10.19 -0.22 28.49
C PRO A 13 10.48 1.27 28.70
N ILE A 14 11.69 1.59 29.11
CA ILE A 14 12.17 2.97 29.19
C ILE A 14 12.83 3.31 27.87
N PHE A 15 12.22 4.24 27.12
CA PHE A 15 12.73 4.73 25.85
C PHE A 15 12.73 6.26 25.82
N THR A 16 13.50 6.81 24.89
CA THR A 16 13.62 8.27 24.68
C THR A 16 13.24 8.61 23.25
N CYS A 17 12.43 9.65 23.07
CA CYS A 17 11.93 10.05 21.75
C CYS A 17 12.66 11.28 21.18
N LYS A 18 13.93 11.49 21.55
CA LYS A 18 14.70 12.62 20.99
C LYS A 18 15.21 12.24 19.61
N ARG A 19 14.97 13.12 18.63
CA ARG A 19 15.43 12.94 17.25
C ARG A 19 16.95 12.68 17.21
N GLY A 20 17.35 11.64 16.48
CA GLY A 20 18.75 11.25 16.31
C GLY A 20 19.37 10.52 17.50
N GLN A 21 18.63 10.33 18.60
CA GLN A 21 19.09 9.50 19.71
C GLN A 21 18.93 8.01 19.37
N ARG A 22 19.98 7.22 19.61
CA ARG A 22 19.99 5.77 19.45
C ARG A 22 20.09 5.10 20.82
N GLN A 23 19.33 4.02 21.00
CA GLN A 23 19.38 3.15 22.18
C GLN A 23 19.48 1.70 21.69
N ASP A 24 20.44 0.95 22.22
CA ASP A 24 20.64 -0.46 21.88
C ASP A 24 20.11 -1.33 23.03
N TRP A 25 19.25 -2.30 22.70
CA TRP A 25 18.58 -3.17 23.67
C TRP A 25 19.09 -4.60 23.47
N GLY A 26 19.84 -5.10 24.45
CA GLY A 26 20.40 -6.45 24.45
C GLY A 26 19.56 -7.45 25.25
N ASN A 27 19.93 -8.73 25.18
CA ASN A 27 19.36 -9.83 25.95
C ASN A 27 17.85 -10.07 25.76
N LEU A 28 17.31 -9.65 24.60
CA LEU A 28 15.95 -9.97 24.17
C LEU A 28 15.94 -11.35 23.52
N CYS A 29 15.15 -12.28 24.05
CA CYS A 29 14.98 -13.64 23.53
C CYS A 29 13.54 -13.92 23.10
N GLY A 30 13.36 -14.79 22.11
CA GLY A 30 12.04 -15.17 21.59
C GLY A 30 11.20 -13.95 21.19
N SER A 31 9.94 -13.92 21.61
CA SER A 31 8.97 -12.86 21.28
C SER A 31 9.06 -11.62 22.18
N SER A 32 10.12 -11.48 22.98
CA SER A 32 10.31 -10.30 23.84
C SER A 32 10.44 -8.99 23.07
N ILE A 33 11.01 -9.03 21.85
CA ILE A 33 11.07 -7.87 20.93
C ILE A 33 9.65 -7.42 20.56
N SER A 34 8.77 -8.36 20.21
CA SER A 34 7.38 -8.11 19.85
C SER A 34 6.58 -7.51 21.01
N LEU A 35 6.81 -8.02 22.22
CA LEU A 35 6.21 -7.47 23.45
C LEU A 35 6.67 -6.04 23.71
N VAL A 36 7.98 -5.80 23.64
CA VAL A 36 8.56 -4.46 23.80
C VAL A 36 7.99 -3.48 22.77
N ALA A 37 7.96 -3.89 21.51
CA ALA A 37 7.51 -3.06 20.42
C ALA A 37 6.03 -2.72 20.59
N SER A 38 5.21 -3.67 21.05
CA SER A 38 3.79 -3.41 21.32
C SER A 38 3.58 -2.42 22.48
N GLN A 39 4.43 -2.44 23.52
CA GLN A 39 4.33 -1.44 24.61
C GLN A 39 4.69 -0.02 24.16
N ILE A 40 5.74 0.13 23.34
CA ILE A 40 6.09 1.44 22.76
C ILE A 40 4.97 1.92 21.83
N ALA A 41 4.49 1.02 20.97
CA ALA A 41 3.51 1.32 19.94
C ALA A 41 2.11 1.64 20.49
N GLN A 42 1.82 1.32 21.75
CA GLN A 42 0.60 1.80 22.40
C GLN A 42 0.59 3.32 22.60
N GLN A 43 1.75 3.97 22.62
CA GLN A 43 1.89 5.40 22.90
C GLN A 43 2.19 6.23 21.66
N LEU A 44 2.90 5.65 20.68
CA LEU A 44 3.41 6.35 19.50
C LEU A 44 3.41 5.45 18.26
N PRO A 45 3.57 6.00 17.05
CA PRO A 45 3.77 5.21 15.83
C PRO A 45 5.17 4.60 15.83
N VAL A 46 5.27 3.32 15.49
CA VAL A 46 6.54 2.59 15.44
C VAL A 46 6.74 1.98 14.06
N LEU A 47 7.87 2.29 13.41
CA LEU A 47 8.34 1.57 12.23
C LEU A 47 9.33 0.49 12.67
N ILE A 48 9.08 -0.77 12.31
CA ILE A 48 9.99 -1.89 12.58
C ILE A 48 10.55 -2.43 11.29
N ILE A 49 11.88 -2.38 11.18
CA ILE A 49 12.62 -2.88 10.02
C ILE A 49 13.16 -4.26 10.38
N THR A 50 12.78 -5.27 9.59
CA THR A 50 13.21 -6.66 9.75
C THR A 50 14.23 -7.04 8.66
N PRO A 51 15.03 -8.10 8.87
CA PRO A 51 15.97 -8.56 7.84
C PRO A 51 15.25 -9.15 6.62
N ASP A 52 14.10 -9.78 6.81
CA ASP A 52 13.37 -10.49 5.77
C ASP A 52 11.84 -10.54 6.03
N THR A 53 11.09 -11.00 5.02
CA THR A 53 9.62 -11.07 5.03
C THR A 53 9.08 -12.05 6.07
N LEU A 54 9.75 -13.19 6.28
CA LEU A 54 9.33 -14.19 7.27
C LEU A 54 9.45 -13.63 8.69
N SER A 55 10.55 -12.92 8.97
CA SER A 55 10.78 -12.18 10.21
C SER A 55 9.70 -11.11 10.43
N ALA A 56 9.30 -10.37 9.39
CA ALA A 56 8.21 -9.40 9.46
C ALA A 56 6.86 -10.05 9.81
N GLN A 57 6.47 -11.11 9.09
CA GLN A 57 5.22 -11.82 9.32
C GLN A 57 5.14 -12.42 10.74
N ARG A 58 6.22 -13.03 11.22
CA ARG A 58 6.31 -13.56 12.58
C ARG A 58 6.15 -12.46 13.62
N LEU A 59 6.82 -11.33 13.44
CA LEU A 59 6.74 -10.20 14.36
C LEU A 59 5.31 -9.63 14.42
N VAL A 60 4.64 -9.50 13.28
CA VAL A 60 3.23 -9.06 13.21
C VAL A 60 2.33 -10.02 13.98
N ALA A 61 2.48 -11.33 13.81
CA ALA A 61 1.68 -12.33 14.53
C ALA A 61 1.90 -12.25 16.05
N ASP A 62 3.15 -12.12 16.49
CA ASP A 62 3.48 -11.98 17.91
C ASP A 62 2.92 -10.68 18.50
N ILE A 63 3.02 -9.55 17.79
CA ILE A 63 2.47 -8.26 18.24
C ILE A 63 0.95 -8.34 18.38
N GLN A 64 0.26 -8.96 17.41
CA GLN A 64 -1.19 -9.15 17.45
C GLN A 64 -1.62 -10.07 18.59
N PHE A 65 -0.80 -11.06 18.95
CA PHE A 65 -1.04 -11.89 20.13
C PHE A 65 -0.97 -11.07 21.44
N PHE A 66 0.04 -10.22 21.61
CA PHE A 66 0.20 -9.43 22.83
C PHE A 66 -0.72 -8.22 22.91
N ALA A 67 -1.07 -7.62 21.77
CA ALA A 67 -1.85 -6.39 21.68
C ALA A 67 -2.86 -6.46 20.51
N PRO A 68 -3.95 -7.25 20.65
CA PRO A 68 -4.87 -7.56 19.54
C PRO A 68 -5.64 -6.35 19.00
N THR A 69 -5.76 -5.28 19.79
CA THR A 69 -6.42 -4.02 19.39
C THR A 69 -5.46 -2.98 18.83
N LEU A 70 -4.16 -3.27 18.81
CA LEU A 70 -3.15 -2.36 18.32
C LEU A 70 -3.14 -2.34 16.78
N PRO A 71 -3.25 -1.16 16.14
CA PRO A 71 -3.09 -1.06 14.70
C PRO A 71 -1.73 -1.63 14.29
N THR A 72 -1.74 -2.68 13.48
CA THR A 72 -0.54 -3.36 12.99
C THR A 72 -0.62 -3.44 11.47
N LEU A 73 0.29 -2.74 10.81
CA LEU A 73 0.40 -2.64 9.36
C LEU A 73 1.63 -3.41 8.89
N LEU A 74 1.45 -4.41 8.04
CA LEU A 74 2.55 -5.03 7.31
C LEU A 74 2.65 -4.31 5.96
N PHE A 75 3.81 -3.74 5.64
CA PHE A 75 4.06 -3.20 4.31
C PHE A 75 4.78 -4.27 3.48
N PRO A 76 4.09 -4.95 2.56
CA PRO A 76 4.67 -6.10 1.90
C PRO A 76 5.61 -5.69 0.78
N ASP A 77 6.52 -6.61 0.45
CA ASP A 77 7.34 -6.52 -0.75
C ASP A 77 6.47 -6.71 -2.01
N TRP A 78 7.02 -6.39 -3.18
CA TRP A 78 6.37 -6.73 -4.44
C TRP A 78 6.39 -8.22 -4.75
N GLU A 79 7.29 -8.98 -4.11
CA GLU A 79 7.50 -10.41 -4.35
C GLU A 79 7.97 -10.72 -5.78
N THR A 80 8.60 -9.73 -6.43
CA THR A 80 9.22 -9.83 -7.75
C THR A 80 10.70 -9.48 -7.66
N LEU A 81 11.54 -10.08 -8.51
CA LEU A 81 12.99 -9.82 -8.48
C LEU A 81 13.32 -8.44 -9.07
N PRO A 82 14.34 -7.72 -8.60
CA PRO A 82 14.74 -6.45 -9.22
C PRO A 82 14.89 -6.57 -10.74
N TYR A 83 14.16 -5.72 -11.48
CA TYR A 83 14.07 -5.71 -12.95
C TYR A 83 13.40 -6.95 -13.56
N ASP A 84 12.45 -7.56 -12.84
CA ASP A 84 11.63 -8.65 -13.37
C ASP A 84 10.81 -8.23 -14.61
N ILE A 85 10.45 -9.24 -15.39
CA ILE A 85 9.50 -9.09 -16.50
C ILE A 85 8.05 -9.33 -16.07
N PHE A 86 7.84 -9.77 -14.82
CA PHE A 86 6.53 -9.91 -14.20
C PHE A 86 6.17 -8.67 -13.38
N SER A 87 4.89 -8.33 -13.38
CA SER A 87 4.36 -7.31 -12.46
C SER A 87 3.97 -7.97 -11.12
N PRO A 88 3.98 -7.20 -10.02
CA PRO A 88 3.53 -7.69 -8.71
C PRO A 88 2.07 -8.16 -8.75
N HIS A 89 1.74 -9.11 -7.88
CA HIS A 89 0.36 -9.57 -7.72
C HIS A 89 -0.54 -8.42 -7.25
N GLN A 90 -1.81 -8.41 -7.68
CA GLN A 90 -2.75 -7.32 -7.34
C GLN A 90 -3.03 -7.25 -5.83
N ASP A 91 -3.01 -8.39 -5.14
CA ASP A 91 -3.12 -8.43 -3.67
C ASP A 91 -1.98 -7.66 -3.00
N SER A 92 -0.73 -7.88 -3.43
CA SER A 92 0.44 -7.18 -2.88
C SER A 92 0.34 -5.67 -3.12
N VAL A 93 -0.06 -5.26 -4.34
CA VAL A 93 -0.29 -3.83 -4.66
C VAL A 93 -1.41 -3.23 -3.80
N SER A 94 -2.51 -3.97 -3.62
CA SER A 94 -3.65 -3.60 -2.80
C SER A 94 -3.25 -3.36 -1.34
N GLU A 95 -2.51 -4.30 -0.74
CA GLU A 95 -2.01 -4.20 0.64
C GLU A 95 -1.02 -3.06 0.83
N ARG A 96 -0.14 -2.83 -0.15
CA ARG A 96 0.80 -1.71 -0.15
C ARG A 96 0.06 -0.39 -0.17
N LEU A 97 -0.89 -0.20 -1.09
CA LEU A 97 -1.67 1.02 -1.19
C LEU A 97 -2.51 1.28 0.08
N ALA A 98 -3.13 0.24 0.66
CA ALA A 98 -3.81 0.37 1.94
C ALA A 98 -2.88 0.83 3.07
N THR A 99 -1.67 0.28 3.12
CA THR A 99 -0.68 0.65 4.13
C THR A 99 -0.20 2.09 3.93
N LEU A 100 0.14 2.48 2.70
CA LEU A 100 0.57 3.84 2.36
C LEU A 100 -0.53 4.88 2.60
N TYR A 101 -1.80 4.52 2.41
CA TYR A 101 -2.92 5.40 2.70
C TYR A 101 -3.08 5.63 4.21
N ARG A 102 -2.89 4.59 5.04
CA ARG A 102 -3.12 4.65 6.49
C ARG A 102 -1.92 5.16 7.29
N LEU A 103 -0.71 4.93 6.80
CA LEU A 103 0.53 5.20 7.52
C LEU A 103 0.70 6.68 7.96
N PRO A 104 0.37 7.69 7.12
CA PRO A 104 0.51 9.10 7.51
C PRO A 104 -0.38 9.53 8.67
N ASP A 105 -1.53 8.88 8.82
CA ASP A 105 -2.53 9.21 9.86
C ASP A 105 -2.41 8.27 11.07
N LEU A 106 -1.34 7.48 11.18
CA LEU A 106 -1.12 6.56 12.29
C LEU A 106 -0.73 7.34 13.55
N GLU A 107 -1.61 7.42 14.55
CA GLU A 107 -1.30 8.08 15.83
C GLU A 107 -0.54 7.17 16.81
N ARG A 108 -0.84 5.88 16.77
CA ARG A 108 -0.23 4.81 17.57
C ARG A 108 -0.35 3.50 16.82
N GLY A 109 0.60 2.59 17.01
CA GLY A 109 0.62 1.29 16.36
C GLY A 109 1.96 0.98 15.71
N VAL A 110 2.00 -0.11 14.97
CA VAL A 110 3.22 -0.62 14.34
C VAL A 110 3.05 -0.70 12.84
N SER A 111 4.05 -0.23 12.09
CA SER A 111 4.30 -0.60 10.70
C SER A 111 5.54 -1.49 10.65
N VAL A 112 5.44 -2.66 10.01
CA VAL A 112 6.53 -3.63 9.88
C VAL A 112 6.86 -3.84 8.41
N LEU A 113 8.15 -3.89 8.07
CA LEU A 113 8.62 -4.23 6.73
C LEU A 113 10.04 -4.81 6.74
N PRO A 114 10.41 -5.61 5.74
CA PRO A 114 11.79 -6.00 5.54
C PRO A 114 12.63 -4.85 4.98
N VAL A 115 13.94 -4.93 5.20
CA VAL A 115 14.90 -3.91 4.77
C VAL A 115 14.96 -3.74 3.25
N THR A 116 14.78 -4.81 2.49
CA THR A 116 14.73 -4.78 1.03
C THR A 116 13.57 -3.89 0.53
N THR A 117 12.39 -4.02 1.14
CA THR A 117 11.22 -3.21 0.79
C THR A 117 11.38 -1.75 1.22
N LEU A 118 12.12 -1.49 2.31
CA LEU A 118 12.41 -0.12 2.78
C LEU A 118 13.24 0.68 1.76
N MET A 119 14.11 0.01 1.00
CA MET A 119 14.99 0.64 0.02
C MET A 119 14.27 1.10 -1.25
N SER A 120 13.06 0.60 -1.50
CA SER A 120 12.26 0.93 -2.67
C SER A 120 11.80 2.39 -2.67
N ARG A 121 11.75 2.98 -3.87
CA ARG A 121 11.10 4.28 -4.08
C ARG A 121 9.58 4.09 -4.13
N LEU A 122 8.87 5.08 -3.61
CA LEU A 122 7.42 5.12 -3.49
C LEU A 122 6.86 6.38 -4.16
N SER A 123 5.55 6.39 -4.34
CA SER A 123 4.85 7.57 -4.85
C SER A 123 4.85 8.66 -3.79
N PRO A 124 4.66 9.94 -4.16
CA PRO A 124 4.40 10.97 -3.17
C PRO A 124 3.17 10.63 -2.31
N PRO A 125 3.15 10.91 -0.99
CA PRO A 125 1.98 10.66 -0.14
C PRO A 125 0.68 11.29 -0.67
N SER A 126 0.81 12.44 -1.33
CA SER A 126 -0.30 13.12 -2.00
C SER A 126 -0.92 12.32 -3.14
N TYR A 127 -0.17 11.45 -3.82
CA TYR A 127 -0.69 10.63 -4.91
C TYR A 127 -1.77 9.68 -4.40
N VAL A 128 -1.45 8.86 -3.38
CA VAL A 128 -2.40 7.88 -2.82
C VAL A 128 -3.62 8.58 -2.20
N LYS A 129 -3.40 9.69 -1.48
CA LYS A 129 -4.48 10.44 -0.82
C LYS A 129 -5.43 11.11 -1.82
N ASN A 130 -4.88 11.81 -2.82
CA ASN A 130 -5.68 12.59 -3.78
C ASN A 130 -6.39 11.71 -4.82
N GLN A 131 -5.88 10.51 -5.09
CA GLN A 131 -6.51 9.54 -5.98
C GLN A 131 -7.55 8.66 -5.27
N SER A 132 -7.78 8.87 -3.97
CA SER A 132 -8.82 8.14 -3.25
C SER A 132 -10.22 8.68 -3.60
N LEU A 133 -11.17 7.77 -3.85
CA LEU A 133 -12.56 8.09 -4.15
C LEU A 133 -13.45 7.56 -3.03
N LEU A 134 -14.38 8.39 -2.53
CA LEU A 134 -15.38 7.98 -1.55
C LEU A 134 -16.72 7.78 -2.27
N ILE A 135 -17.43 6.70 -1.95
CA ILE A 135 -18.80 6.46 -2.42
C ILE A 135 -19.68 6.20 -1.21
N GLN A 136 -20.78 6.94 -1.10
CA GLN A 136 -21.74 6.82 -0.01
C GLN A 136 -23.13 6.51 -0.55
N CYS A 137 -23.95 5.78 0.22
CA CYS A 137 -25.37 5.63 -0.09
C CYS A 137 -26.07 7.00 -0.12
N GLY A 138 -27.01 7.17 -1.04
CA GLY A 138 -27.72 8.42 -1.29
C GLY A 138 -26.96 9.45 -2.12
N GLN A 139 -25.70 9.21 -2.47
CA GLN A 139 -24.99 10.11 -3.38
C GLN A 139 -25.46 9.90 -4.83
N ARG A 140 -25.40 10.96 -5.65
CA ARG A 140 -25.59 10.83 -7.09
C ARG A 140 -24.36 10.25 -7.77
N LEU A 141 -24.54 9.22 -8.58
CA LEU A 141 -23.49 8.55 -9.32
C LEU A 141 -23.94 8.32 -10.77
N ASN A 142 -23.24 8.94 -11.72
CA ASN A 142 -23.44 8.68 -13.14
C ASN A 142 -22.41 7.66 -13.64
N PHE A 143 -22.85 6.49 -14.10
CA PHE A 143 -21.95 5.40 -14.47
C PHE A 143 -20.96 5.74 -15.59
N ASP A 144 -21.33 6.51 -16.61
CA ASP A 144 -20.40 6.85 -17.69
C ASP A 144 -19.26 7.78 -17.23
N LYS A 145 -19.56 8.68 -16.31
CA LYS A 145 -18.53 9.50 -15.65
C LYS A 145 -17.70 8.65 -14.72
N PHE A 146 -18.33 7.82 -13.89
CA PHE A 146 -17.64 7.00 -12.91
C PHE A 146 -16.74 5.94 -13.55
N ARG A 147 -17.20 5.31 -14.63
CA ARG A 147 -16.39 4.41 -15.46
C ARG A 147 -15.10 5.07 -15.92
N ARG A 148 -15.17 6.29 -16.46
CA ARG A 148 -13.98 7.03 -16.89
C ARG A 148 -13.05 7.37 -15.72
N GLN A 149 -13.61 7.69 -14.55
CA GLN A 149 -12.81 7.90 -13.34
C GLN A 149 -12.09 6.64 -12.89
N LEU A 150 -12.76 5.48 -12.92
CA LEU A 150 -12.16 4.18 -12.61
C LEU A 150 -11.05 3.83 -13.62
N GLU A 151 -11.30 3.96 -14.91
CA GLU A 151 -10.30 3.74 -15.96
C GLU A 151 -9.09 4.68 -15.82
N GLN A 152 -9.31 5.95 -15.46
CA GLN A 152 -8.24 6.92 -15.18
C GLN A 152 -7.46 6.58 -13.90
N ALA A 153 -8.12 6.01 -12.89
CA ALA A 153 -7.49 5.48 -11.68
C ALA A 153 -6.78 4.13 -11.92
N GLY A 154 -6.84 3.60 -13.15
CA GLY A 154 -6.13 2.39 -13.58
C GLY A 154 -6.92 1.08 -13.43
N TYR A 155 -8.20 1.14 -13.06
CA TYR A 155 -9.05 -0.04 -12.93
C TYR A 155 -9.39 -0.65 -14.29
N ARG A 156 -9.51 -1.98 -14.33
CA ARG A 156 -9.82 -2.76 -15.53
C ARG A 156 -11.33 -3.02 -15.61
N CYS A 157 -11.94 -2.65 -16.73
CA CYS A 157 -13.33 -3.04 -17.02
C CYS A 157 -13.35 -4.50 -17.50
N VAL A 158 -14.01 -5.37 -16.74
CA VAL A 158 -14.14 -6.81 -17.01
C VAL A 158 -15.60 -7.22 -17.10
N SER A 159 -15.87 -8.43 -17.59
CA SER A 159 -17.24 -8.99 -17.59
C SER A 159 -17.68 -9.42 -16.18
N GLN A 160 -16.73 -9.94 -15.38
CA GLN A 160 -16.93 -10.41 -14.03
C GLN A 160 -15.72 -10.07 -13.17
N VAL A 161 -15.98 -9.48 -12.01
CA VAL A 161 -14.96 -9.06 -11.05
C VAL A 161 -14.52 -10.24 -10.22
N ILE A 162 -13.21 -10.51 -10.21
CA ILE A 162 -12.57 -11.58 -9.44
C ILE A 162 -11.41 -11.03 -8.61
N GLU A 163 -10.57 -10.17 -9.18
CA GLU A 163 -9.35 -9.65 -8.56
C GLU A 163 -9.46 -8.16 -8.19
N HIS A 164 -8.60 -7.67 -7.31
CA HIS A 164 -8.47 -6.23 -7.05
C HIS A 164 -8.13 -5.44 -8.32
N GLY A 165 -8.61 -4.20 -8.36
CA GLY A 165 -8.41 -3.32 -9.51
C GLY A 165 -9.36 -3.61 -10.67
N GLU A 166 -10.36 -4.46 -10.48
CA GLU A 166 -11.38 -4.78 -11.49
C GLU A 166 -12.73 -4.14 -11.19
N PHE A 167 -13.49 -3.85 -12.24
CA PHE A 167 -14.89 -3.46 -12.14
C PHE A 167 -15.72 -3.98 -13.32
N ALA A 168 -17.02 -4.14 -13.12
CA ALA A 168 -17.99 -4.52 -14.14
C ALA A 168 -19.30 -3.75 -13.93
N ILE A 169 -19.90 -3.26 -15.02
CA ILE A 169 -21.20 -2.58 -14.99
C ILE A 169 -22.22 -3.44 -15.72
N ARG A 170 -23.36 -3.73 -15.06
CA ARG A 170 -24.45 -4.56 -15.59
C ARG A 170 -25.80 -3.93 -15.23
N GLY A 171 -26.40 -3.20 -16.16
CA GLY A 171 -27.66 -2.48 -15.89
C GLY A 171 -27.46 -1.42 -14.82
N SER A 172 -28.20 -1.52 -13.70
CA SER A 172 -28.07 -0.64 -12.53
C SER A 172 -26.94 -1.04 -11.57
N LEU A 173 -26.28 -2.17 -11.80
CA LEU A 173 -25.27 -2.70 -10.90
C LEU A 173 -23.85 -2.33 -11.36
N LEU A 174 -23.03 -1.94 -10.39
CA LEU A 174 -21.59 -1.82 -10.51
C LEU A 174 -20.93 -2.76 -9.50
N ASP A 175 -20.27 -3.78 -10.00
CA ASP A 175 -19.36 -4.62 -9.23
C ASP A 175 -17.96 -4.04 -9.30
N LEU A 176 -17.25 -3.96 -8.18
CA LEU A 176 -15.89 -3.47 -8.15
C LEU A 176 -15.09 -4.09 -7.00
N PHE A 177 -13.82 -4.37 -7.24
CA PHE A 177 -12.90 -4.82 -6.19
C PHE A 177 -11.83 -3.75 -5.97
N PRO A 178 -11.99 -2.90 -4.92
CA PRO A 178 -11.08 -1.79 -4.72
C PRO A 178 -9.73 -2.23 -4.18
N MET A 179 -8.68 -1.55 -4.65
CA MET A 179 -7.40 -1.58 -3.96
C MET A 179 -7.56 -1.11 -2.51
N GLY A 180 -6.93 -1.84 -1.59
CA GLY A 180 -6.98 -1.63 -0.15
C GLY A 180 -8.16 -2.25 0.59
N SER A 181 -9.12 -2.88 -0.12
CA SER A 181 -10.18 -3.67 0.50
C SER A 181 -9.84 -5.16 0.51
N LYS A 182 -10.34 -5.91 1.49
CA LYS A 182 -10.26 -7.38 1.51
C LYS A 182 -11.38 -8.07 0.74
N VAL A 183 -12.44 -7.33 0.39
CA VAL A 183 -13.64 -7.87 -0.23
C VAL A 183 -14.15 -6.95 -1.34
N PRO A 184 -14.78 -7.49 -2.40
CA PRO A 184 -15.36 -6.67 -3.44
C PRO A 184 -16.75 -6.18 -3.05
N TYR A 185 -17.21 -5.14 -3.74
CA TYR A 185 -18.48 -4.46 -3.48
C TYR A 185 -19.37 -4.44 -4.72
N ARG A 186 -20.67 -4.61 -4.49
CA ARG A 186 -21.74 -4.39 -5.46
C ARG A 186 -22.50 -3.15 -5.07
N ILE A 187 -22.55 -2.19 -5.98
CA ILE A 187 -23.27 -0.93 -5.86
C ILE A 187 -24.51 -1.03 -6.76
N ASP A 188 -25.68 -0.83 -6.19
CA ASP A 188 -26.94 -0.75 -6.93
C ASP A 188 -27.38 0.71 -7.02
N LEU A 189 -27.70 1.15 -8.24
CA LEU A 189 -28.26 2.47 -8.48
C LEU A 189 -29.78 2.39 -8.69
N LEU A 190 -30.50 3.30 -8.03
CA LEU A 190 -31.86 3.64 -8.43
C LEU A 190 -31.80 4.96 -9.19
N ASP A 191 -32.09 4.91 -10.49
CA ASP A 191 -31.82 5.99 -11.44
C ASP A 191 -30.34 6.43 -11.43
N GLU A 192 -30.02 7.59 -10.88
CA GLU A 192 -28.65 8.10 -10.72
C GLU A 192 -28.23 8.20 -9.24
N GLU A 193 -28.91 7.53 -8.32
CA GLU A 193 -28.63 7.57 -6.89
C GLU A 193 -28.15 6.21 -6.37
N VAL A 194 -27.11 6.21 -5.51
CA VAL A 194 -26.63 4.98 -4.86
C VAL A 194 -27.65 4.50 -3.84
N ASP A 195 -28.44 3.49 -4.21
CA ASP A 195 -29.47 2.90 -3.35
C ASP A 195 -28.84 2.00 -2.28
N SER A 196 -27.95 1.09 -2.69
CA SER A 196 -27.27 0.22 -1.74
C SER A 196 -25.85 -0.15 -2.14
N ILE A 197 -25.00 -0.31 -1.12
CA ILE A 197 -23.65 -0.86 -1.27
C ILE A 197 -23.59 -2.15 -0.45
N ARG A 198 -23.18 -3.24 -1.09
CA ARG A 198 -23.13 -4.59 -0.49
C ARG A 198 -21.78 -5.21 -0.73
N ILE A 199 -21.34 -6.05 0.20
CA ILE A 199 -20.20 -6.94 -0.05
C ILE A 199 -20.72 -8.06 -0.96
N PHE A 200 -19.88 -8.63 -1.82
CA PHE A 200 -20.23 -9.88 -2.49
C PHE A 200 -19.04 -10.85 -2.50
N ASP A 201 -19.35 -12.12 -2.71
CA ASP A 201 -18.36 -13.17 -2.86
C ASP A 201 -17.96 -13.30 -4.35
N PRO A 202 -16.68 -13.14 -4.73
CA PRO A 202 -16.26 -13.12 -6.12
C PRO A 202 -16.44 -14.47 -6.83
N GLU A 203 -16.45 -15.59 -6.11
CA GLU A 203 -16.63 -16.92 -6.71
C GLU A 203 -18.10 -17.23 -6.97
N THR A 204 -18.95 -17.03 -5.96
CA THR A 204 -20.39 -17.35 -6.02
C THR A 204 -21.24 -16.23 -6.61
N GLN A 205 -20.69 -15.01 -6.69
CA GLN A 205 -21.36 -13.78 -7.16
C GLN A 205 -22.58 -13.36 -6.32
N ARG A 206 -22.65 -13.84 -5.07
CA ARG A 206 -23.76 -13.56 -4.13
C ARG A 206 -23.41 -12.41 -3.20
N SER A 207 -24.34 -11.47 -3.07
CA SER A 207 -24.18 -10.31 -2.18
C SER A 207 -24.56 -10.67 -0.74
N GLN A 208 -23.86 -10.06 0.21
CA GLN A 208 -24.08 -10.18 1.64
C GLN A 208 -23.71 -8.88 2.36
N GLY A 209 -24.33 -8.64 3.51
CA GLY A 209 -24.12 -7.42 4.28
C GLY A 209 -24.52 -6.15 3.52
N THR A 210 -24.56 -5.04 4.25
CA THR A 210 -24.78 -3.71 3.69
C THR A 210 -23.77 -2.76 4.31
N LEU A 211 -23.32 -1.81 3.52
CA LEU A 211 -22.40 -0.74 3.92
C LEU A 211 -23.05 0.60 3.61
N THR A 212 -22.71 1.61 4.40
CA THR A 212 -23.15 3.00 4.16
C THR A 212 -22.21 3.74 3.22
N GLU A 213 -20.95 3.32 3.18
CA GLU A 213 -19.92 3.91 2.33
C GLU A 213 -18.78 2.94 2.05
N ILE A 214 -18.04 3.21 0.97
CA ILE A 214 -16.79 2.55 0.62
C ILE A 214 -15.77 3.57 0.14
N ARG A 215 -14.49 3.22 0.26
CA ARG A 215 -13.37 4.00 -0.26
C ARG A 215 -12.62 3.18 -1.30
N LEU A 216 -12.27 3.82 -2.40
CA LEU A 216 -11.45 3.27 -3.46
C LEU A 216 -10.07 3.94 -3.43
N LEU A 217 -9.02 3.14 -3.47
CA LEU A 217 -7.66 3.63 -3.75
C LEU A 217 -7.39 3.51 -5.26
N PRO A 218 -6.37 4.20 -5.82
CA PRO A 218 -5.98 3.98 -7.21
C PRO A 218 -5.64 2.50 -7.47
N ALA A 219 -5.81 2.01 -8.69
CA ALA A 219 -5.48 0.63 -9.03
C ALA A 219 -3.98 0.36 -9.10
N ARG A 220 -3.14 1.40 -9.11
CA ARG A 220 -1.69 1.32 -9.28
C ARG A 220 -0.97 2.30 -8.38
N GLU A 221 0.26 1.96 -8.00
CA GLU A 221 1.16 2.84 -7.24
C GLU A 221 1.66 4.05 -8.05
N PHE A 222 1.40 4.11 -9.36
CA PHE A 222 1.79 5.19 -10.26
C PHE A 222 0.65 5.61 -11.21
N PRO A 223 0.62 6.90 -11.65
CA PRO A 223 -0.43 7.39 -12.54
C PRO A 223 -0.33 6.75 -13.93
N PHE A 224 -1.45 6.20 -14.40
CA PHE A 224 -1.58 5.62 -15.75
C PHE A 224 -2.68 6.28 -16.60
N ASN A 225 -2.91 7.56 -16.36
CA ASN A 225 -3.75 8.41 -17.20
C ASN A 225 -2.92 9.06 -18.33
N LYS A 226 -3.55 9.91 -19.16
CA LYS A 226 -2.88 10.58 -20.29
C LYS A 226 -1.69 11.41 -19.84
N GLU A 227 -1.81 12.07 -18.70
CA GLU A 227 -0.78 12.92 -18.11
C GLU A 227 0.41 12.07 -17.63
N GLY A 228 0.16 10.97 -16.92
CA GLY A 228 1.18 10.02 -16.46
C GLY A 228 1.93 9.36 -17.61
N ILE A 229 1.21 8.92 -18.66
CA ILE A 229 1.82 8.35 -19.88
C ILE A 229 2.69 9.40 -20.60
N THR A 230 2.23 10.64 -20.66
CA THR A 230 3.01 11.74 -21.29
C THR A 230 4.30 12.00 -20.52
N LEU A 231 4.20 12.14 -19.18
CA LEU A 231 5.36 12.33 -18.32
C LEU A 231 6.35 11.17 -18.44
N PHE A 232 5.86 9.93 -18.43
CA PHE A 232 6.70 8.75 -18.63
C PHE A 232 7.48 8.83 -19.95
N LYS A 233 6.80 9.17 -21.04
CA LYS A 233 7.42 9.23 -22.38
C LYS A 233 8.46 10.34 -22.49
N ASP A 234 8.24 11.46 -21.82
CA ASP A 234 9.17 12.59 -21.81
C ASP A 234 10.40 12.28 -20.95
N GLN A 235 10.19 11.74 -19.74
CA GLN A 235 11.30 11.31 -18.89
C GLN A 235 12.11 10.17 -19.50
N TRP A 236 11.47 9.21 -20.18
CA TRP A 236 12.17 8.16 -20.92
C TRP A 236 13.13 8.75 -21.96
N ARG A 237 12.66 9.69 -22.80
CA ARG A 237 13.50 10.31 -23.84
C ARG A 237 14.62 11.17 -23.26
N ALA A 238 14.44 11.71 -22.06
CA ALA A 238 15.47 12.47 -21.36
C ALA A 238 16.56 11.57 -20.77
N GLN A 239 16.20 10.36 -20.31
CA GLN A 239 17.10 9.46 -19.60
C GLN A 239 17.77 8.40 -20.49
N PHE A 240 17.08 7.91 -21.51
CA PHE A 240 17.56 6.85 -22.39
C PHE A 240 17.88 7.38 -23.78
N SER A 241 19.05 7.01 -24.30
CA SER A 241 19.47 7.33 -25.67
C SER A 241 18.98 6.30 -26.69
N GLY A 242 18.82 6.71 -27.95
CA GLY A 242 18.42 5.84 -29.06
C GLY A 242 16.93 5.95 -29.38
N ASP A 243 16.45 5.08 -30.27
CA ASP A 243 15.03 5.04 -30.65
C ASP A 243 14.19 4.35 -29.54
N PRO A 244 13.29 5.07 -28.85
CA PRO A 244 12.44 4.49 -27.82
C PRO A 244 11.54 3.35 -28.33
N MET A 245 11.16 3.35 -29.62
CA MET A 245 10.26 2.32 -30.19
C MET A 245 10.87 0.91 -30.18
N VAL A 246 12.20 0.80 -30.03
CA VAL A 246 12.89 -0.49 -29.86
C VAL A 246 12.50 -1.16 -28.55
N SER A 247 12.21 -0.39 -27.50
CA SER A 247 11.78 -0.90 -26.21
C SER A 247 10.32 -1.39 -26.26
N PRO A 248 10.06 -2.68 -25.95
CA PRO A 248 8.69 -3.18 -25.84
C PRO A 248 7.87 -2.39 -24.81
N ILE A 249 8.49 -2.03 -23.69
CA ILE A 249 7.88 -1.24 -22.62
C ILE A 249 7.38 0.10 -23.18
N TYR A 250 8.26 0.87 -23.82
CA TYR A 250 7.89 2.19 -24.34
C TYR A 250 6.82 2.11 -25.44
N ARG A 251 6.89 1.09 -26.30
CA ARG A 251 5.93 0.87 -27.38
C ARG A 251 4.54 0.56 -26.83
N ASP A 252 4.44 -0.29 -25.81
CA ASP A 252 3.17 -0.69 -25.21
C ASP A 252 2.55 0.49 -24.45
N ILE A 253 3.36 1.22 -23.67
CA ILE A 253 2.94 2.47 -23.00
C ILE A 253 2.44 3.50 -24.00
N SER A 254 3.10 3.63 -25.16
CA SER A 254 2.67 4.55 -26.23
C SER A 254 1.32 4.18 -26.85
N LYS A 255 0.89 2.92 -26.70
CA LYS A 255 -0.43 2.42 -27.08
C LYS A 255 -1.42 2.38 -25.91
N SER A 256 -1.07 2.98 -24.77
CA SER A 256 -1.83 2.92 -23.52
C SER A 256 -2.07 1.50 -23.01
N LEU A 257 -1.14 0.59 -23.32
CA LEU A 257 -1.10 -0.76 -22.77
C LEU A 257 -0.14 -0.77 -21.58
N VAL A 258 -0.50 -1.50 -20.53
CA VAL A 258 0.37 -1.67 -19.37
C VAL A 258 1.20 -2.94 -19.58
N PRO A 259 2.50 -2.84 -19.89
CA PRO A 259 3.35 -4.02 -20.03
C PRO A 259 3.65 -4.61 -18.65
N ALA A 260 3.91 -5.92 -18.60
CA ALA A 260 4.38 -6.57 -17.39
C ALA A 260 5.79 -6.09 -17.02
N GLY A 261 6.08 -5.98 -15.72
CA GLY A 261 7.34 -5.46 -15.20
C GLY A 261 7.50 -3.93 -15.28
N ILE A 262 6.44 -3.19 -15.64
CA ILE A 262 6.46 -1.73 -15.74
C ILE A 262 6.82 -1.05 -14.42
N GLU A 263 6.58 -1.72 -13.28
CA GLU A 263 6.89 -1.26 -11.93
C GLU A 263 8.38 -0.93 -11.75
N TYR A 264 9.28 -1.56 -12.50
CA TYR A 264 10.71 -1.24 -12.45
C TYR A 264 11.09 0.06 -13.19
N TYR A 265 10.15 0.66 -13.92
CA TYR A 265 10.26 2.00 -14.49
C TYR A 265 9.48 3.04 -13.69
N PHE A 266 9.03 2.69 -12.48
CA PHE A 266 8.25 3.52 -11.56
C PHE A 266 8.70 4.99 -11.48
N PRO A 267 10.02 5.31 -11.36
CA PRO A 267 10.44 6.70 -11.25
C PRO A 267 10.05 7.58 -12.44
N LEU A 268 9.87 7.02 -13.64
CA LEU A 268 9.48 7.79 -14.83
C LEU A 268 8.05 8.32 -14.78
N PHE A 269 7.19 7.79 -13.90
CA PHE A 269 5.82 8.26 -13.74
C PHE A 269 5.68 9.45 -12.79
N PHE A 270 6.78 9.88 -12.16
CA PHE A 270 6.78 10.99 -11.21
C PHE A 270 7.95 11.93 -11.47
N THR A 271 7.74 13.23 -11.29
CA THR A 271 8.84 14.20 -11.28
C THR A 271 9.73 14.05 -10.05
N GLN A 272 9.16 13.56 -8.94
CA GLN A 272 9.85 13.24 -7.71
C GLN A 272 9.25 12.00 -7.06
N THR A 273 10.10 11.04 -6.71
CA THR A 273 9.72 9.88 -5.90
C THR A 273 10.06 10.12 -4.43
N HIS A 274 9.41 9.37 -3.55
CA HIS A 274 9.60 9.43 -2.11
C HIS A 274 10.07 8.07 -1.58
N THR A 275 10.28 7.99 -0.28
CA THR A 275 10.61 6.79 0.49
C THR A 275 9.52 6.56 1.53
N LEU A 276 9.56 5.42 2.23
CA LEU A 276 8.61 5.16 3.31
C LEU A 276 8.73 6.19 4.44
N PHE A 277 9.92 6.75 4.67
CA PHE A 277 10.13 7.76 5.71
C PHE A 277 9.30 9.03 5.49
N ASP A 278 8.99 9.37 4.23
CA ASP A 278 8.15 10.52 3.88
C ASP A 278 6.67 10.30 4.19
N TYR A 279 6.26 9.06 4.47
CA TYR A 279 4.90 8.71 4.90
C TYR A 279 4.77 8.64 6.42
N LEU A 280 5.86 8.69 7.19
CA LEU A 280 5.81 8.51 8.63
C LEU A 280 5.33 9.78 9.34
N PRO A 281 4.48 9.64 10.37
CA PRO A 281 4.22 10.71 11.32
C PRO A 281 5.52 11.26 11.95
N GLU A 282 5.59 12.56 12.24
CA GLU A 282 6.82 13.21 12.72
C GLU A 282 7.34 12.65 14.06
N ASN A 283 6.44 12.13 14.91
CA ASN A 283 6.76 11.55 16.21
C ASN A 283 7.07 10.04 16.16
N SER A 284 7.27 9.46 14.96
CA SER A 284 7.50 8.03 14.80
C SER A 284 8.83 7.59 15.40
N VAL A 285 8.83 6.41 16.02
CA VAL A 285 10.03 5.72 16.52
C VAL A 285 10.41 4.62 15.54
N ILE A 286 11.71 4.50 15.21
CA ILE A 286 12.23 3.45 14.33
C ILE A 286 12.93 2.39 15.18
N LEU A 287 12.53 1.13 15.00
CA LEU A 287 13.18 -0.03 15.57
C LEU A 287 13.80 -0.86 14.45
N THR A 288 15.06 -1.25 14.61
CA THR A 288 15.77 -2.14 13.67
C THR A 288 16.16 -3.42 14.39
N LEU A 289 15.87 -4.58 13.80
CA LEU A 289 16.42 -5.83 14.32
C LEU A 289 17.94 -5.92 14.06
N LEU A 290 18.69 -6.62 14.91
CA LEU A 290 20.16 -6.63 14.91
C LEU A 290 20.79 -6.99 13.55
N ASN A 291 20.17 -7.91 12.81
CA ASN A 291 20.73 -8.46 11.57
C ASN A 291 20.27 -7.69 10.31
N VAL A 292 19.56 -6.58 10.47
CA VAL A 292 19.06 -5.78 9.34
C VAL A 292 20.20 -5.27 8.46
N LEU A 293 21.29 -4.83 9.08
CA LEU A 293 22.44 -4.26 8.36
C LEU A 293 23.31 -5.33 7.67
N ASP A 294 23.17 -6.60 8.03
CA ASP A 294 23.89 -7.69 7.38
C ASP A 294 23.26 -8.08 6.03
N VAL A 295 22.02 -7.64 5.79
CA VAL A 295 21.20 -7.98 4.61
C VAL A 295 21.06 -6.80 3.65
N ALA A 296 21.39 -5.58 4.09
CA ALA A 296 21.27 -4.33 3.33
C ALA A 296 22.51 -4.02 2.49
#